data_AF-A0A3D8I163-F1
#
_entry.id   AF-A0A3D8I163-F1
#
_cell.length_a   1.000
_cell.length_b   1.000
_cell.length_c   1.000
_cell.angle_alpha   90.00
_cell.angle_beta   90.00
_cell.angle_gamma   90.00
#
_symmetry.space_group_name_H-M   'P 1'
#
loop_
_entity.id
_entity.type
_entity.pdbx_description
1 polymer ?
#
loop_
_entity_poly.entity_id
_entity_poly.type
_entity_poly.pdbx_seq_one_letter_code
_entity_poly.pdbx_strand_id
1 'polypeptide(L)' 'MQKKKNKAMKGYLIFDVDFYAFQVEKLLKQSKISHKITTIPREISSDCGIAIYIDDFSLVDLLLTNYNIPYKFKEIKN' A
#
# COMPACT_ATOMS: atom_id res chain seq x y z
N MET A 1 -27.13 8.81 8.59
CA MET A 1 -26.05 9.07 7.62
C MET A 1 -24.82 9.57 8.37
N GLN A 2 -23.86 8.70 8.68
CA GLN A 2 -22.64 9.08 9.42
C GLN A 2 -21.46 9.13 8.46
N LYS A 3 -21.05 10.35 8.07
CA LYS A 3 -19.76 10.60 7.40
C LYS A 3 -18.66 10.42 8.46
N LYS A 4 -18.17 9.20 8.66
CA LYS A 4 -16.93 8.98 9.40
C LYS A 4 -15.81 9.66 8.60
N LYS A 5 -15.20 10.70 9.17
CA LYS A 5 -13.89 11.20 8.73
C LYS A 5 -12.92 10.02 8.93
N ASN A 6 -12.76 9.19 7.89
CA ASN A 6 -11.73 8.16 7.90
C ASN A 6 -10.40 8.92 7.92
N LYS A 7 -9.69 8.81 9.04
CA LYS A 7 -8.33 9.31 9.20
C LYS A 7 -7.51 8.65 8.10
N ALA A 8 -6.88 9.44 7.24
CA ALA A 8 -6.00 8.94 6.20
C ALA A 8 -4.86 8.16 6.86
N MET A 9 -4.87 6.84 6.68
CA MET A 9 -3.85 5.94 7.21
C MET A 9 -2.71 5.90 6.21
N LYS A 10 -1.56 6.42 6.63
CA LYS A 10 -0.32 6.40 5.85
C LYS A 10 0.46 5.14 6.18
N GLY A 11 1.12 4.55 5.19
CA GLY A 11 1.88 3.34 5.47
C GLY A 11 2.58 2.74 4.27
N TYR A 12 3.19 1.59 4.53
CA TYR A 12 3.83 0.77 3.52
C TYR A 12 3.00 -0.49 3.26
N LEU A 13 2.75 -0.77 1.99
CA LEU A 13 2.30 -2.07 1.52
C LEU A 13 3.53 -2.91 1.22
N ILE A 14 3.60 -4.07 1.85
CA ILE A 14 4.67 -5.04 1.68
C ILE A 14 4.07 -6.27 1.02
N PHE A 15 4.78 -6.77 0.02
CA PHE A 15 4.36 -7.92 -0.76
C PHE A 15 5.36 -9.05 -0.54
N ASP A 16 4.87 -10.28 -0.55
CA ASP A 16 5.72 -11.47 -0.42
C ASP A 16 6.47 -11.77 -1.73
N VAL A 17 5.93 -11.30 -2.86
CA VAL A 17 6.48 -11.48 -4.20
C VAL A 17 6.49 -10.12 -4.92
N ASP A 18 7.64 -9.76 -5.51
CA ASP A 18 7.82 -8.46 -6.20
C ASP A 18 6.83 -8.24 -7.35
N PHE A 19 6.36 -9.32 -7.99
CA PHE A 19 5.32 -9.27 -9.02
C PHE A 19 4.08 -8.50 -8.55
N TYR A 20 3.63 -8.73 -7.31
CA TYR A 20 2.46 -8.03 -6.77
C TYR A 20 2.73 -6.54 -6.55
N ALA A 21 3.94 -6.16 -6.15
CA ALA A 21 4.31 -4.75 -6.03
C ALA A 21 4.18 -4.04 -7.40
N PHE A 22 4.72 -4.61 -8.47
CA PHE A 22 4.58 -4.02 -9.81
C PHE A 22 3.13 -4.02 -10.32
N GLN A 23 2.37 -5.08 -10.05
CA GLN A 23 0.96 -5.15 -10.42
C GLN A 23 0.15 -4.05 -9.71
N VAL A 24 0.36 -3.88 -8.41
CA VAL A 24 -0.30 -2.85 -7.60
C VAL A 24 0.13 -1.45 -8.05
N GLU A 25 1.42 -1.21 -8.30
CA GLU A 25 1.90 0.07 -8.82
C GLU A 25 1.16 0.47 -10.10
N LYS A 26 1.02 -0.47 -11.05
CA LYS A 26 0.27 -0.23 -12.28
C LYS A 26 -1.19 0.14 -12.00
N LEU A 27 -1.86 -0.58 -11.10
CA LEU A 27 -3.25 -0.31 -10.72
C LEU A 27 -3.41 1.06 -10.04
N LEU A 28 -2.48 1.43 -9.16
CA LEU A 28 -2.46 2.72 -8.48
C LEU A 28 -2.23 3.87 -9.46
N LYS A 29 -1.31 3.71 -10.43
CA LYS A 29 -1.11 4.67 -11.53
C LYS A 29 -2.38 4.84 -12.38
N GLN A 30 -3.03 3.75 -12.77
CA GLN A 30 -4.28 3.78 -13.54
C GLN A 30 -5.42 4.47 -12.77
N SER A 31 -5.46 4.27 -11.46
CA SER A 31 -6.45 4.87 -10.56
C SER A 31 -6.08 6.29 -10.11
N LYS A 32 -4.95 6.85 -10.58
CA LYS A 32 -4.40 8.16 -10.19
C LYS A 32 -4.24 8.32 -8.67
N ILE A 33 -3.92 7.24 -7.97
CA ILE A 33 -3.66 7.24 -6.53
C ILE A 33 -2.20 7.59 -6.29
N SER A 34 -1.94 8.57 -5.42
CA SER A 34 -0.59 8.96 -5.03
C SER A 34 0.08 7.82 -4.27
N HIS A 35 1.25 7.40 -4.75
CA HIS A 35 2.04 6.33 -4.16
C HIS A 35 3.53 6.53 -4.50
N LYS A 36 4.40 5.86 -3.74
CA LYS A 36 5.83 5.85 -3.99
C LYS A 36 6.37 4.43 -3.83
N ILE A 37 7.03 3.91 -4.87
CA ILE A 37 7.83 2.68 -4.73
C ILE A 37 9.08 2.99 -3.93
N THR A 38 9.39 2.11 -3.00
CA THR A 38 10.62 2.12 -2.21
C THR A 38 11.08 0.69 -1.98
N THR A 39 12.34 0.50 -1.63
CA THR A 39 12.75 -0.75 -0.99
C THR A 39 12.11 -0.83 0.40
N ILE A 40 11.87 -2.04 0.89
CA ILE A 40 11.35 -2.23 2.25
C ILE A 40 12.33 -1.59 3.25
N PRO A 41 11.89 -0.66 4.10
CA PRO A 41 12.73 -0.09 5.13
C PRO A 41 13.23 -1.20 6.07
N ARG A 42 14.53 -1.18 6.40
CA ARG A 42 15.17 -2.19 7.28
C ARG A 42 14.53 -2.32 8.66
N GLU A 43 13.90 -1.25 9.13
CA GLU A 43 13.16 -1.23 10.40
C GLU A 43 11.86 -2.05 10.36
N ILE A 44 11.33 -2.33 9.17
CA ILE A 44 10.08 -3.08 8.97
C ILE A 44 10.35 -4.55 8.64
N SER A 45 11.36 -4.84 7.82
CA SER A 45 11.79 -6.19 7.49
C SER A 45 13.29 -6.23 7.20
N SER A 46 13.94 -7.35 7.52
CA SER A 46 15.31 -7.64 7.11
C SER A 46 15.43 -8.16 5.67
N ASP A 47 14.30 -8.38 5.00
CA ASP A 47 14.24 -8.82 3.60
C ASP A 47 14.41 -7.66 2.60
N CYS A 48 15.02 -7.94 1.45
CA CYS A 48 15.36 -6.95 0.40
C CYS A 48 14.26 -6.75 -0.66
N GLY A 49 12.99 -6.91 -0.32
CA GLY A 49 11.86 -6.74 -1.25
C GLY A 49 11.46 -5.29 -1.56
N ILE A 50 10.44 -5.17 -2.42
CA ILE A 50 9.80 -3.91 -2.80
C ILE A 50 8.60 -3.60 -1.89
N ALA A 51 8.50 -2.34 -1.47
CA ALA A 51 7.33 -1.80 -0.78
C ALA A 51 6.72 -0.62 -1.54
N ILE A 52 5.42 -0.41 -1.32
CA ILE A 52 4.70 0.77 -1.84
C ILE A 52 4.25 1.62 -0.66
N TYR A 53 4.79 2.83 -0.58
CA TYR A 53 4.31 3.83 0.34
C TYR A 53 3.04 4.49 -0.22
N ILE A 54 2.06 4.70 0.67
CA ILE A 54 0.78 5.35 0.37
C ILE A 54 0.43 6.37 1.44
N ASP A 55 -0.15 7.49 1.01
CA ASP A 55 -0.62 8.57 1.90
C ASP A 55 -2.08 8.40 2.36
N ASP A 56 -2.86 7.60 1.65
CA ASP A 56 -4.23 7.24 2.04
C ASP A 56 -4.50 5.77 1.69
N PHE A 57 -4.57 4.93 2.71
CA PHE A 57 -4.87 3.51 2.54
C PHE A 57 -6.35 3.21 2.29
N SER A 58 -7.26 4.13 2.62
CA SER A 58 -8.71 3.90 2.57
C SER A 58 -9.20 3.45 1.19
N LEU A 59 -8.73 4.11 0.13
CA LEU A 59 -9.09 3.76 -1.25
C LEU A 59 -8.30 2.56 -1.77
N VAL A 60 -7.09 2.37 -1.26
CA VAL A 60 -6.18 1.32 -1.70
C VAL A 60 -6.62 -0.04 -1.18
N ASP A 61 -7.08 -0.13 0.07
CA ASP A 61 -7.60 -1.34 0.70
C ASP A 61 -8.75 -1.97 -0.13
N LEU A 62 -9.71 -1.14 -0.54
CA LEU A 62 -10.84 -1.58 -1.35
C LEU A 62 -10.39 -2.03 -2.75
N LEU A 63 -9.44 -1.34 -3.35
CA LEU A 63 -8.86 -1.72 -4.64
C LEU A 63 -8.16 -3.09 -4.53
N LEU A 64 -7.26 -3.27 -3.57
CA LEU A 64 -6.50 -4.52 -3.41
C LEU A 64 -7.41 -5.71 -3.10
N THR A 65 -8.46 -5.49 -2.30
CA THR A 65 -9.49 -6.51 -2.01
C THR A 65 -10.22 -6.94 -3.28
N ASN A 66 -10.62 -6.00 -4.14
CA ASN A 66 -11.32 -6.32 -5.39
C ASN A 66 -10.46 -7.13 -6.37
N TYR A 67 -9.15 -6.90 -6.40
CA TYR A 67 -8.21 -7.64 -7.23
C TYR A 67 -7.64 -8.89 -6.53
N ASN A 68 -8.07 -9.18 -5.30
CA ASN A 68 -7.62 -10.31 -4.47
C ASN A 68 -6.09 -10.40 -4.36
N ILE A 69 -5.42 -9.25 -4.22
CA ILE A 69 -3.95 -9.16 -4.14
C ILE A 69 -3.53 -9.33 -2.68
N PRO A 70 -2.65 -10.29 -2.35
CA PRO A 70 -2.15 -10.44 -0.98
C PRO A 70 -1.15 -9.32 -0.65
N TYR A 71 -1.36 -8.65 0.49
CA TYR A 71 -0.45 -7.62 1.00
C TYR A 71 -0.37 -7.66 2.53
N LYS A 72 0.72 -7.12 3.07
CA LYS A 72 0.88 -6.75 4.49
C LYS A 72 0.94 -5.24 4.59
N PHE A 73 0.00 -4.63 5.31
CA PHE A 73 0.01 -3.18 5.53
C PHE A 73 0.72 -2.83 6.85
N LYS A 74 1.69 -1.91 6.77
CA LYS A 74 2.37 -1.34 7.93
C LYS A 74 2.05 0.15 8.02
N GLU A 75 1.17 0.49 8.96
CA GLU A 75 0.85 1.88 9.27
C GLU A 75 2.07 2.62 9.83
N ILE A 76 2.30 3.85 9.37
CA ILE A 76 3.24 4.80 9.97
C ILE A 76 2.41 5.76 10.81
N LYS A 77 2.61 5.72 12.13
CA LYS A 77 2.06 6.72 13.03
C LYS A 77 3.05 7.85 13.11
N ASN A 78 2.63 9.02 12.63
CA ASN A 78 3.37 10.26 12.81
C ASN A 78 3.15 10.83 14.21
#